data_AF-A0A7S2HRC2-F1
#
_entry.id   AF-A0A7S2HRC2-F1
#
_cell.length_a   1.000
_cell.length_b   1.000
_cell.length_c   1.000
_cell.angle_alpha   90.00
_cell.angle_beta   90.00
_cell.angle_gamma   90.00
#
_symmetry.space_group_name_H-M   'P 1'
#
loop_
_entity.id
_entity.type
_entity.pdbx_description
1 polymer ?
#
loop_
_entity_poly.entity_id
_entity_poly.type
_entity_poly.pdbx_seq_one_letter_code
_entity_poly.pdbx_strand_id
1 'polypeptide(L)'
;GRGREGDGSGKVLVHCAAGISRSTTVVLAYLLTRGFTLHEAFAHTIARRHVVWPNNGFMQLLISLETGLLSSRKSSQGLSRQPTIDLSEYTRWGEFDEAAYNAARRVDRMSGQGKPGMLSASHQPSTESALDSSKND
;
A
#
# COMPACT_ATOMS: atom_id res chain seq x y z
N GLY A 1 -7.77 33.06 -29.34
CA GLY A 1 -8.03 31.63 -29.09
C GLY A 1 -8.56 31.49 -27.69
N ARG A 2 -9.70 30.82 -27.49
CA ARG A 2 -10.29 30.60 -26.15
C ARG A 2 -9.53 29.45 -25.47
N GLY A 3 -8.97 29.72 -24.30
CA GLY A 3 -8.38 28.70 -23.44
C GLY A 3 -9.46 27.73 -22.96
N ARG A 4 -9.15 26.42 -22.98
CA ARG A 4 -9.98 25.41 -22.35
C ARG A 4 -9.83 25.54 -20.84
N GLU A 5 -10.93 25.88 -20.16
CA GLU A 5 -11.06 25.70 -18.72
C GLU A 5 -10.97 24.20 -18.42
N GLY A 6 -9.97 23.80 -17.63
CA GLY A 6 -9.82 22.41 -17.19
C GLY A 6 -10.92 22.08 -16.19
N ASP A 7 -11.66 21.01 -16.45
CA ASP A 7 -12.74 20.44 -15.64
C ASP A 7 -12.31 19.87 -14.27
N GLY A 8 -11.12 20.25 -13.77
CA GLY A 8 -10.55 19.72 -12.52
C GLY A 8 -10.07 18.27 -12.60
N SER A 9 -10.08 17.61 -13.78
CA SER A 9 -9.69 16.20 -13.95
C SER A 9 -8.17 15.97 -14.11
N GLY A 10 -7.36 16.61 -13.27
CA GLY A 10 -5.91 16.42 -13.27
C GLY A 10 -5.49 15.02 -12.81
N LYS A 11 -4.45 14.44 -13.44
CA LYS A 11 -3.80 13.20 -12.97
C LYS A 11 -2.44 13.55 -12.36
N VAL A 12 -2.10 12.92 -11.23
CA VAL A 12 -0.83 13.11 -10.53
C VAL A 12 -0.04 11.80 -10.53
N LEU A 13 1.23 11.86 -10.94
CA LEU A 13 2.18 10.76 -10.77
C LEU A 13 3.01 10.97 -9.51
N VAL A 14 2.90 10.05 -8.55
CA VAL A 14 3.75 10.02 -7.36
C VAL A 14 4.87 9.02 -7.57
N HIS A 15 6.13 9.46 -7.54
CA HIS A 15 7.27 8.57 -7.76
C HIS A 15 8.43 8.84 -6.81
N CYS A 16 9.33 7.87 -6.69
CA CYS A 16 10.65 8.03 -6.09
C CYS A 16 11.69 7.32 -6.98
N ALA A 17 12.89 7.04 -6.49
CA ALA A 17 13.94 6.42 -7.31
C ALA A 17 13.56 5.01 -7.82
N ALA A 18 13.00 4.15 -6.96
CA ALA A 18 12.65 2.77 -7.28
C ALA A 18 11.14 2.47 -7.23
N GLY A 19 10.35 3.41 -6.69
CA GLY A 19 8.93 3.21 -6.45
C GLY A 19 8.61 2.10 -5.43
N ILE A 20 9.48 1.90 -4.44
CA ILE A 20 9.39 0.83 -3.43
C ILE A 20 8.93 1.39 -2.08
N SER A 21 9.65 2.40 -1.58
CA SER A 21 9.51 2.88 -0.20
C SER A 21 8.87 4.27 -0.13
N ARG A 22 9.63 5.36 -0.41
CA ARG A 22 9.15 6.76 -0.26
C ARG A 22 7.81 7.08 -0.94
N SER A 23 7.69 6.84 -2.25
CA SER A 23 6.45 7.15 -2.98
C SER A 23 5.29 6.25 -2.54
N THR A 24 5.58 4.99 -2.23
CA THR A 24 4.60 4.05 -1.69
C THR A 24 4.05 4.55 -0.36
N THR A 25 4.90 5.01 0.56
CA THR A 25 4.48 5.58 1.85
C THR A 25 3.49 6.73 1.65
N VAL A 26 3.75 7.63 0.69
CA VAL A 26 2.84 8.74 0.37
C VAL A 26 1.49 8.23 -0.15
N VAL A 27 1.50 7.23 -1.03
CA VAL A 27 0.26 6.61 -1.56
C VAL A 27 -0.53 5.94 -0.44
N LEU A 28 0.12 5.18 0.45
CA LEU A 28 -0.53 4.53 1.59
C LEU A 28 -1.12 5.56 2.55
N ALA A 29 -0.36 6.59 2.91
CA ALA A 29 -0.83 7.69 3.76
C ALA A 29 -2.05 8.39 3.13
N TYR A 30 -2.03 8.63 1.83
CA TYR A 30 -3.18 9.17 1.12
C TYR A 30 -4.41 8.26 1.25
N LEU A 31 -4.28 6.95 1.00
CA LEU A 31 -5.39 6.00 1.14
C LEU A 31 -5.96 5.97 2.57
N LEU A 32 -5.12 6.03 3.61
CA LEU A 32 -5.56 6.14 5.00
C LEU A 32 -6.46 7.37 5.23
N THR A 33 -6.08 8.53 4.68
CA THR A 33 -6.90 9.75 4.76
C THR A 33 -8.20 9.65 3.97
N ARG A 34 -8.29 8.72 3.01
CA ARG A 34 -9.51 8.41 2.25
C ARG A 34 -10.41 7.37 2.94
N GLY A 35 -10.03 6.93 4.15
CA GLY A 35 -10.85 6.04 4.97
C GLY A 35 -10.43 4.58 4.95
N PHE A 36 -9.37 4.23 4.21
CA PHE A 36 -8.82 2.88 4.25
C PHE A 36 -8.16 2.64 5.61
N THR A 37 -8.20 1.39 6.07
CA THR A 37 -7.26 0.87 7.06
C THR A 37 -5.87 0.68 6.43
N LEU A 38 -4.83 0.58 7.24
CA LEU A 38 -3.46 0.37 6.78
C LEU A 38 -3.35 -0.97 6.04
N HIS A 39 -4.03 -1.99 6.55
CA HIS A 39 -4.16 -3.28 5.88
C HIS A 39 -4.79 -3.17 4.50
N GLU A 40 -5.96 -2.53 4.37
CA GLU A 40 -6.63 -2.34 3.08
C GLU A 40 -5.78 -1.51 2.12
N ALA A 41 -5.15 -0.43 2.60
CA ALA A 41 -4.28 0.42 1.80
C ALA A 41 -3.08 -0.37 1.26
N PHE A 42 -2.46 -1.19 2.10
CA PHE A 42 -1.33 -2.03 1.70
C PHE A 42 -1.75 -3.09 0.67
N ALA A 43 -2.82 -3.85 0.95
CA ALA A 43 -3.38 -4.85 0.05
C ALA A 43 -3.79 -4.24 -1.31
N HIS A 44 -4.42 -3.07 -1.30
CA HIS A 44 -4.81 -2.36 -2.51
C HIS A 44 -3.60 -1.94 -3.36
N THR A 45 -2.53 -1.51 -2.71
CA THR A 45 -1.32 -1.01 -3.37
C THR A 45 -0.47 -2.16 -3.91
N ILE A 46 -0.29 -3.25 -3.16
CA ILE A 46 0.50 -4.42 -3.60
C ILE A 46 -0.14 -5.14 -4.78
N ALA A 47 -1.48 -5.23 -4.83
CA ALA A 47 -2.21 -5.78 -5.96
C ALA A 47 -1.93 -5.04 -7.29
N ARG A 48 -1.59 -3.74 -7.22
CA ARG A 48 -1.26 -2.89 -8.39
C ARG A 48 0.23 -2.80 -8.65
N ARG A 49 1.05 -2.92 -7.61
CA ARG A 49 2.51 -2.83 -7.70
C ARG A 49 3.14 -3.75 -6.63
N HIS A 50 3.56 -4.93 -7.04
CA HIS A 50 4.03 -5.98 -6.13
C HIS A 50 5.38 -5.70 -5.45
N VAL A 51 6.12 -4.67 -5.88
CA VAL A 51 7.43 -4.29 -5.31
C VAL A 51 7.31 -3.28 -4.14
N VAL A 52 6.10 -3.01 -3.66
CA VAL A 52 5.87 -2.01 -2.61
C VAL A 52 6.41 -2.52 -1.28
N TRP A 53 7.29 -1.74 -0.65
CA TRP A 53 7.90 -2.09 0.63
C TRP A 53 8.41 -0.84 1.36
N PRO A 54 7.55 -0.17 2.16
CA PRO A 54 8.00 0.87 3.08
C PRO A 54 9.13 0.34 3.99
N ASN A 55 10.10 1.18 4.35
CA ASN A 55 11.04 0.76 5.39
C ASN A 55 10.35 0.79 6.77
N ASN A 56 10.97 0.20 7.79
CA ASN A 56 10.37 0.11 9.13
C ASN A 56 10.03 1.50 9.72
N GLY A 57 10.87 2.51 9.49
CA GLY A 57 10.60 3.88 9.94
C GLY A 57 9.36 4.48 9.29
N PHE A 58 9.17 4.30 7.98
CA PHE A 58 7.96 4.73 7.29
C PHE A 58 6.74 3.93 7.70
N MET A 59 6.89 2.63 7.96
CA MET A 59 5.79 1.81 8.45
C MET A 59 5.32 2.29 9.83
N GLN A 60 6.24 2.63 10.75
CA GLN A 60 5.89 3.24 12.04
C GLN A 60 5.11 4.55 11.88
N LEU A 61 5.48 5.39 10.91
CA LEU A 61 4.74 6.63 10.61
C LEU A 61 3.32 6.33 10.10
N LEU A 62 3.15 5.32 9.25
CA LEU A 62 1.85 4.90 8.73
C LEU A 62 0.94 4.33 9.85
N ILE A 63 1.50 3.50 10.73
CA ILE A 63 0.81 2.94 11.91
C ILE A 63 0.33 4.07 12.82
N SER A 64 1.21 5.05 13.09
CA SER A 64 0.88 6.22 13.91
C SER A 64 -0.21 7.07 13.27
N LEU A 65 -0.16 7.26 11.94
CA LEU A 65 -1.18 7.97 11.19
C LEU A 65 -2.55 7.28 11.26
N GLU A 66 -2.61 5.96 11.05
CA GLU A 66 -3.86 5.21 11.15
C GLU A 66 -4.46 5.33 12.55
N THR A 67 -3.65 5.15 13.60
CA THR A 67 -4.07 5.29 15.00
C THR A 67 -4.68 6.66 15.30
N GLY A 68 -4.04 7.74 14.80
CA GLY A 68 -4.55 9.10 14.95
C GLY A 68 -5.88 9.34 14.22
N LEU A 69 -6.03 8.78 13.02
CA LEU A 69 -7.26 8.86 12.24
C LEU A 69 -8.40 8.05 12.88
N LEU A 70 -8.12 6.86 13.41
CA LEU A 70 -9.09 6.03 14.14
C LEU A 70 -9.58 6.72 15.43
N SER A 71 -8.68 7.41 16.14
CA SER A 71 -9.02 8.15 17.35
C SER A 71 -9.91 9.37 17.07
N SER A 72 -9.78 9.96 15.88
CA SER A 72 -10.49 11.18 15.47
C SER A 72 -11.86 10.89 14.83
N ARG A 73 -12.10 9.67 14.34
CA ARG A 73 -13.41 9.26 13.80
C ARG A 73 -14.42 9.09 14.95
N LYS A 74 -15.54 9.83 14.89
CA LYS A 74 -16.63 9.70 15.87
C LYS A 74 -17.09 8.25 15.92
N SER A 75 -17.12 7.68 17.12
CA SER A 75 -17.33 6.26 17.50
C SER A 75 -18.68 5.66 17.08
N SER A 76 -19.03 5.77 15.80
CA SER A 76 -20.28 5.28 15.21
C SER A 76 -20.11 3.94 14.49
N GLN A 77 -18.87 3.57 14.15
CA GLN A 77 -18.51 2.23 13.69
C GLN A 77 -17.65 1.57 14.77
N GLY A 78 -18.04 0.40 15.25
CA GLY A 78 -17.31 -0.39 16.26
C GLY A 78 -15.96 -0.94 15.77
N LEU A 79 -15.25 -0.24 14.88
CA LEU A 79 -13.89 -0.59 14.50
C LEU A 79 -12.96 -0.41 15.70
N SER A 80 -12.09 -1.40 15.90
CA SER A 80 -11.02 -1.34 16.88
C SER A 80 -10.22 -0.04 16.75
N ARG A 81 -9.89 0.59 17.88
CA ARG A 81 -9.00 1.77 17.93
C ARG A 81 -7.52 1.43 17.69
N GLN A 82 -7.24 0.17 17.37
CA GLN A 82 -5.89 -0.32 17.11
C GLN A 82 -5.55 -0.23 15.63
N PRO A 83 -4.28 0.00 15.29
CA PRO A 83 -3.83 -0.10 13.92
C PRO A 83 -4.06 -1.52 13.40
N THR A 84 -4.32 -1.64 12.09
CA THR A 84 -4.63 -2.92 11.45
C THR A 84 -3.40 -3.72 11.04
N ILE A 85 -2.23 -3.09 11.07
CA ILE A 85 -0.93 -3.75 10.97
C ILE A 85 -0.07 -3.18 12.08
N ASP A 86 0.57 -4.03 12.88
CA ASP A 86 1.60 -3.61 13.81
C ASP A 86 3.02 -3.82 13.23
N LEU A 87 4.03 -3.17 13.83
CA LEU A 87 5.39 -3.25 13.31
C LEU A 87 5.96 -4.67 13.41
N SER A 88 5.61 -5.42 14.45
CA SER A 88 6.12 -6.77 14.65
C SER A 88 5.58 -7.73 13.59
N GLU A 89 4.30 -7.60 13.25
CA GLU A 89 3.65 -8.29 12.13
C GLU A 89 4.34 -7.95 10.82
N TYR A 90 4.52 -6.65 10.55
CA TYR A 90 5.18 -6.17 9.34
C TYR A 90 6.59 -6.75 9.19
N THR A 91 7.39 -6.72 10.25
CA THR A 91 8.75 -7.30 10.22
C THR A 91 8.75 -8.81 10.03
N ARG A 92 7.70 -9.52 10.45
CA ARG A 92 7.57 -10.97 10.25
C ARG A 92 7.29 -11.34 8.80
N TRP A 93 6.71 -10.43 8.01
CA TRP A 93 6.54 -10.66 6.56
C TRP A 93 7.86 -10.77 5.80
N GLY A 94 8.97 -10.37 6.43
CA GLY A 94 10.32 -10.51 5.92
C GLY A 94 11.04 -9.17 5.82
N GLU A 95 12.28 -9.22 5.34
CA GLU A 95 13.03 -8.02 4.97
C GLU A 95 13.00 -7.82 3.45
N PHE A 96 13.19 -6.56 3.03
CA PHE A 96 13.34 -6.23 1.63
C PHE A 96 14.60 -6.88 1.05
N ASP A 97 14.45 -7.88 0.17
CA ASP A 97 15.58 -8.47 -0.55
C ASP A 97 16.00 -7.57 -1.72
N GLU A 98 16.95 -6.68 -1.44
CA GLU A 98 17.53 -5.76 -2.42
C GLU A 98 18.23 -6.51 -3.56
N ALA A 99 18.84 -7.66 -3.29
CA ALA A 99 19.53 -8.44 -4.31
C ALA A 99 18.55 -9.06 -5.30
N ALA A 100 17.46 -9.66 -4.81
CA ALA A 100 16.38 -10.19 -5.64
C ALA A 100 15.71 -9.09 -6.47
N TYR A 101 15.44 -7.92 -5.86
CA TYR A 101 14.92 -6.76 -6.59
C TYR A 101 15.87 -6.31 -7.72
N ASN A 102 17.15 -6.11 -7.40
CA ASN A 102 18.13 -5.65 -8.38
C ASN A 102 18.36 -6.68 -9.49
N ALA A 103 18.28 -7.98 -9.18
CA ALA A 103 18.30 -9.06 -10.16
C ALA A 103 17.08 -8.96 -11.08
N ALA A 104 15.87 -8.90 -10.53
CA ALA A 104 14.61 -8.76 -11.28
C ALA A 104 14.62 -7.54 -12.22
N ARG A 105 15.13 -6.39 -11.75
CA ARG A 105 15.24 -5.16 -12.53
C ARG A 105 16.21 -5.28 -13.71
N ARG A 106 17.28 -6.08 -13.57
CA ARG A 106 18.23 -6.35 -14.67
C ARG A 106 17.57 -7.17 -15.77
N VAL A 107 16.71 -8.13 -15.42
CA VAL A 107 15.97 -8.95 -16.40
C VAL A 107 14.95 -8.10 -17.17
N ASP A 108 14.21 -7.23 -16.46
CA ASP A 108 13.15 -6.38 -17.04
C ASP A 108 13.70 -5.35 -18.06
N ARG A 109 14.92 -4.84 -17.84
CA ARG A 109 15.61 -3.96 -18.80
C ARG A 109 15.95 -4.67 -20.12
N MET A 110 16.05 -6.00 -20.12
CA MET A 110 16.39 -6.80 -21.28
C MET A 110 15.16 -7.42 -21.97
N SER A 111 14.04 -7.63 -21.26
CA SER A 111 12.86 -8.34 -21.80
C SER A 111 11.66 -7.45 -22.13
N GLY A 112 11.55 -6.23 -21.62
CA GLY A 112 10.41 -5.32 -21.90
C GLY A 112 9.04 -5.84 -21.43
N GLN A 113 9.01 -6.90 -20.62
CA GLN A 113 7.80 -7.51 -20.07
C GLN A 113 7.95 -7.61 -18.56
N GLY A 114 7.20 -6.77 -17.85
CA GLY A 114 7.24 -6.67 -16.40
C GLY A 114 6.72 -7.93 -15.71
N LYS A 115 7.61 -8.63 -15.00
CA LYS A 115 7.48 -9.17 -13.62
C LYS A 115 8.58 -10.19 -13.33
N PRO A 116 9.15 -10.16 -12.12
CA PRO A 116 8.78 -11.17 -11.14
C PRO A 116 8.42 -10.57 -9.77
N GLY A 117 7.54 -11.28 -9.07
CA GLY A 117 7.23 -11.05 -7.66
C GLY A 117 8.47 -11.24 -6.79
N MET A 118 8.75 -10.26 -5.93
CA MET A 118 9.47 -10.52 -4.68
C MET A 118 8.47 -11.23 -3.76
N LEU A 119 8.92 -12.27 -3.05
CA LEU A 119 8.31 -12.91 -1.87
C LEU A 119 7.73 -14.32 -2.04
N SER A 120 8.20 -15.19 -1.15
CA SER A 120 7.57 -16.43 -0.73
C SER A 120 6.33 -16.09 0.11
N ALA A 121 5.18 -16.64 -0.27
CA ALA A 121 3.84 -16.26 0.18
C ALA A 121 3.47 -16.65 1.61
N SER A 122 4.41 -16.92 2.52
CA SER A 122 4.07 -17.65 3.74
C SER A 122 3.26 -16.85 4.78
N HIS A 123 3.23 -15.50 4.75
CA HIS A 123 2.61 -14.71 5.82
C HIS A 123 1.96 -13.37 5.41
N GLN A 124 1.68 -13.14 4.12
CA GLN A 124 0.97 -11.93 3.71
C GLN A 124 -0.52 -12.02 4.08
N PRO A 125 -1.19 -10.91 4.42
CA PRO A 125 -2.63 -10.91 4.54
C PRO A 125 -3.28 -11.30 3.21
N SER A 126 -4.09 -12.35 3.24
CA SER A 126 -4.78 -12.88 2.08
C SER A 126 -5.63 -11.77 1.42
N THR A 127 -5.55 -11.62 0.10
CA THR A 127 -6.43 -10.73 -0.68
C THR A 127 -7.88 -11.24 -0.76
N GLU A 128 -8.25 -12.30 -0.04
CA GLU A 128 -9.49 -13.05 -0.24
C GLU A 128 -10.68 -12.63 0.62
N SER A 129 -10.58 -11.63 1.51
CA SER A 129 -11.71 -11.23 2.37
C SER A 129 -12.64 -10.15 1.80
N ALA A 130 -12.45 -9.71 0.55
CA ALA A 130 -13.22 -8.60 -0.02
C ALA A 130 -14.49 -9.00 -0.81
N LEU A 131 -14.88 -10.28 -0.85
CA LEU A 131 -16.06 -10.74 -1.61
C LEU A 131 -16.80 -11.88 -0.91
N ASP A 132 -17.38 -11.66 0.27
CA ASP A 132 -18.57 -12.44 0.66
C ASP A 132 -19.39 -11.70 1.73
N SER A 133 -20.32 -10.86 1.28
CA SER A 133 -21.44 -10.34 2.10
C SER A 133 -22.52 -9.79 1.18
N SER A 134 -23.11 -10.66 0.35
CA SER A 134 -24.45 -10.46 -0.21
C SER A 134 -24.95 -11.77 -0.80
N LYS A 135 -25.45 -12.63 0.09
CA LYS A 135 -26.58 -13.54 -0.16
C LYS A 135 -26.95 -14.21 1.15
N ASN A 136 -28.03 -13.71 1.75
CA ASN A 136 -29.04 -14.51 2.43
C ASN A 136 -30.24 -13.57 2.61
N ASP A 137 -31.12 -13.60 1.60
CA ASP A 137 -32.56 -13.43 1.78
C ASP A 137 -33.16 -14.78 2.19
#